data_AF-A0A7S3GYM9-F1
#
_entry.id   AF-A0A7S3GYM9-F1
#
_cell.length_a   1.000
_cell.length_b   1.000
_cell.length_c   1.000
_cell.angle_alpha   90.00
_cell.angle_beta   90.00
_cell.angle_gamma   90.00
#
_symmetry.space_group_name_H-M   'P 1'
#
loop_
_entity.id
_entity.type
_entity.pdbx_description
1 polymer ?
#
loop_
_entity_poly.entity_id
_entity_poly.type
_entity_poly.pdbx_seq_one_letter_code
_entity_poly.pdbx_strand_id
1 'polypeptide(L)'
;VVGLKFSFASSEVYVCESDEPSFLGKYTAGKQVMDGVPIFSNANDMSFFRNKGFWYIGNLAPWPPETHYRCVEVEGCGYGESVPPATAAGAGWKPSKKYDKGNFPVVSVEPCSAANEEL
;
A
#
# COMPACT_ATOMS: atom_id res chain seq x y z
N VAL A 1 30.49 -17.85 -4.23
CA VAL A 1 29.65 -17.17 -5.26
C VAL A 1 28.20 -17.36 -4.86
N VAL A 2 27.37 -16.35 -5.17
CA VAL A 2 25.91 -16.21 -4.95
C VAL A 2 25.60 -15.22 -3.84
N GLY A 3 25.37 -13.98 -4.31
CA GLY A 3 25.24 -12.77 -3.51
C GLY A 3 23.94 -12.71 -2.72
N LEU A 4 24.03 -11.98 -1.61
CA LEU A 4 22.88 -11.43 -0.92
C LEU A 4 22.04 -10.66 -1.95
N LYS A 5 20.84 -11.16 -2.22
CA LYS A 5 19.78 -10.34 -2.81
C LYS A 5 19.39 -9.31 -1.76
N PHE A 6 20.06 -8.17 -1.75
CA PHE A 6 19.52 -6.97 -1.12
C PHE A 6 18.28 -6.60 -1.93
N SER A 7 17.11 -7.08 -1.50
CA SER A 7 15.86 -6.42 -1.86
C SER A 7 16.00 -5.00 -1.38
N PHE A 8 16.09 -4.05 -2.31
CA PHE A 8 15.87 -2.64 -1.99
C PHE A 8 14.46 -2.57 -1.40
N ALA A 9 14.36 -2.50 -0.08
CA ALA A 9 13.12 -2.14 0.58
C ALA A 9 12.83 -0.71 0.11
N SER A 10 12.00 -0.57 -0.92
CA SER A 10 11.51 0.73 -1.35
C SER A 10 10.94 1.38 -0.10
N SER A 11 11.58 2.46 0.36
CA SER A 11 11.17 3.15 1.58
C SER A 11 9.88 3.95 1.36
N GLU A 12 9.43 4.01 0.10
CA GLU A 12 8.33 4.82 -0.36
C GLU A 12 7.48 4.03 -1.35
N VAL A 13 6.17 4.27 -1.28
CA VAL A 13 5.15 3.69 -2.17
C VAL A 13 4.16 4.81 -2.47
N TYR A 14 3.59 4.81 -3.66
CA TYR A 14 2.69 5.87 -4.12
C TYR A 14 1.34 5.27 -4.49
N VAL A 15 0.27 6.01 -4.22
CA VAL A 15 -1.06 5.73 -4.77
C VAL A 15 -1.37 6.85 -5.75
N CYS A 16 -1.45 6.49 -7.03
CA CYS A 16 -1.62 7.42 -8.14
C CYS A 16 -3.09 7.67 -8.47
N GLU A 17 -3.94 6.66 -8.26
CA GLU A 17 -5.37 6.76 -8.51
C GLU A 17 -6.12 6.05 -7.39
N SER A 18 -7.24 6.64 -6.94
CA SER A 18 -8.16 6.10 -5.96
C SER A 18 -9.47 6.91 -6.02
N ASP A 19 -10.58 6.29 -5.62
CA ASP A 19 -11.88 6.99 -5.49
C ASP A 19 -11.91 8.00 -4.34
N GLU A 20 -11.02 7.83 -3.37
CA GLU A 20 -11.00 8.68 -2.19
C GLU A 20 -9.64 9.41 -2.10
N PRO A 21 -9.66 10.76 -2.09
CA PRO A 21 -8.44 11.56 -2.22
C PRO A 21 -7.50 11.40 -1.02
N SER A 22 -8.01 10.93 0.13
CA SER A 22 -7.22 10.60 1.30
C SER A 22 -6.18 9.51 1.00
N PHE A 23 -6.43 8.61 0.04
CA PHE A 23 -5.48 7.57 -0.32
C PHE A 23 -4.39 8.03 -1.26
N LEU A 24 -4.56 9.14 -1.98
CA LEU A 24 -3.61 9.58 -2.99
C LEU A 24 -2.29 10.05 -2.37
N GLY A 25 -1.23 9.94 -3.17
CA GLY A 25 0.07 10.50 -2.86
C GLY A 25 1.07 9.50 -2.27
N LYS A 26 2.07 10.04 -1.58
CA LYS A 26 3.25 9.30 -1.12
C LYS A 26 3.02 8.69 0.26
N TYR A 27 3.36 7.42 0.38
CA TYR A 27 3.42 6.66 1.62
C TYR A 27 4.87 6.37 1.95
N THR A 28 5.23 6.57 3.22
CA THR A 28 6.61 6.40 3.70
C THR A 28 6.63 5.38 4.82
N ALA A 29 7.67 4.54 4.85
CA ALA A 29 7.87 3.56 5.90
C ALA A 29 8.03 4.26 7.26
N GLY A 30 7.10 3.98 8.18
CA GLY A 30 7.11 4.49 9.54
C GLY A 30 8.00 3.67 10.49
N LYS A 31 8.08 4.13 11.74
CA LYS A 31 8.79 3.41 12.83
C LYS A 31 7.99 2.22 13.36
N GLN A 32 6.67 2.24 13.19
CA GLN A 32 5.81 1.15 13.63
C GLN A 32 5.88 0.00 12.64
N VAL A 33 5.94 -1.20 13.17
CA VAL A 33 5.97 -2.44 12.38
C VAL A 33 4.73 -3.26 12.68
N MET A 34 4.22 -3.93 11.65
CA MET A 34 3.17 -4.92 11.76
C MET A 34 3.63 -6.17 11.03
N ASP A 35 3.51 -7.33 11.68
CA ASP A 35 3.97 -8.61 11.11
C ASP A 35 5.47 -8.59 10.72
N GLY A 36 6.30 -7.82 11.44
CA GLY A 36 7.74 -7.68 11.18
C GLY A 36 8.12 -6.75 10.01
N VAL A 37 7.14 -6.04 9.42
CA VAL A 37 7.34 -5.12 8.29
C VAL A 37 6.87 -3.71 8.66
N PRO A 38 7.53 -2.64 8.17
CA PRO A 38 7.08 -1.27 8.42
C PRO A 38 5.66 -1.02 7.92
N ILE A 39 4.91 -0.25 8.69
CA ILE A 39 3.66 0.35 8.22
C ILE A 39 4.04 1.54 7.35
N PHE A 40 3.49 1.62 6.14
CA PHE A 40 3.71 2.78 5.27
C PHE A 40 2.53 3.73 5.43
N SER A 41 2.76 4.97 5.80
CA SER A 41 1.68 5.94 6.02
C SER A 41 1.86 7.18 5.15
N ASN A 42 0.74 7.80 4.77
CA ASN A 42 0.73 9.08 4.05
C ASN A 42 0.35 10.24 4.98
N ALA A 43 0.23 11.44 4.41
CA ALA A 43 -0.14 12.66 5.14
C ALA A 43 -1.61 12.73 5.59
N ASN A 44 -2.45 11.79 5.14
CA ASN A 44 -3.89 11.73 5.45
C ASN A 44 -4.22 10.59 6.43
N ASP A 45 -3.23 10.10 7.18
CA ASP A 45 -3.34 8.98 8.12
C ASP A 45 -3.75 7.64 7.48
N MET A 46 -3.74 7.55 6.15
CA MET A 46 -3.91 6.28 5.45
C MET A 46 -2.63 5.48 5.54
N SER A 47 -2.77 4.17 5.70
CA SER A 47 -1.65 3.27 5.95
C SER A 47 -1.77 1.99 5.12
N PHE A 48 -0.64 1.57 4.54
CA PHE A 48 -0.42 0.19 4.13
C PHE A 48 0.14 -0.59 5.31
N PHE A 49 -0.52 -1.68 5.66
CA PHE A 49 -0.09 -2.55 6.75
C PHE A 49 -0.24 -4.01 6.36
N ARG A 50 0.63 -4.84 6.95
CA ARG A 50 0.64 -6.28 6.71
C ARG A 50 0.05 -7.02 7.89
N ASN A 51 -0.81 -7.99 7.62
CA ASN A 51 -1.35 -8.89 8.64
C ASN A 51 -1.34 -10.32 8.12
N LYS A 52 -0.62 -11.22 8.82
CA LYS A 52 -0.42 -12.62 8.43
C LYS A 52 0.06 -12.78 6.97
N GLY A 53 1.02 -11.96 6.56
CA GLY A 53 1.56 -11.97 5.19
C GLY A 53 0.71 -11.29 4.12
N PHE A 54 -0.51 -10.85 4.42
CA PHE A 54 -1.38 -10.16 3.46
C PHE A 54 -1.38 -8.64 3.64
N TRP A 55 -1.60 -7.93 2.55
CA TRP A 55 -1.56 -6.48 2.52
C TRP A 55 -2.94 -5.85 2.61
N TYR A 56 -3.01 -4.74 3.33
CA TYR A 56 -4.22 -3.98 3.59
C TYR A 56 -3.92 -2.49 3.45
N ILE A 57 -4.93 -1.72 3.03
CA ILE A 57 -4.89 -0.26 2.98
C ILE A 57 -6.07 0.28 3.79
N GLY A 58 -5.80 1.23 4.67
CA GLY A 58 -6.83 1.83 5.48
C GLY A 58 -6.31 2.74 6.58
N ASN A 59 -7.20 3.13 7.49
CA ASN A 59 -6.90 3.97 8.63
C ASN A 59 -6.70 3.14 9.89
N LEU A 60 -5.54 3.28 10.55
CA LEU A 60 -5.22 2.59 11.79
C LEU A 60 -5.51 3.42 13.05
N ALA A 61 -5.83 4.72 12.92
CA ALA A 61 -6.16 5.58 14.03
C ALA A 61 -7.45 5.19 14.78
N PRO A 62 -8.59 4.85 14.12
CA PRO A 62 -9.79 4.41 14.82
C PRO A 62 -9.67 2.96 15.31
N TRP A 63 -10.38 2.63 16.40
CA TRP A 63 -10.53 1.25 16.89
C TRP A 63 -12.00 0.81 16.84
N PRO A 64 -12.35 -0.23 16.05
CA PRO A 64 -11.46 -1.07 15.25
C PRO A 64 -10.91 -0.33 14.01
N PRO A 65 -9.74 -0.75 13.49
CA PRO A 65 -9.15 -0.14 12.30
C PRO A 65 -10.07 -0.22 11.08
N GLU A 66 -10.08 0.83 10.28
CA GLU A 66 -10.85 0.91 9.04
C GLU A 66 -10.04 0.34 7.90
N THR A 67 -10.49 -0.78 7.34
CA THR A 67 -9.85 -1.40 6.17
C THR A 67 -10.67 -1.11 4.93
N HIS A 68 -10.10 -0.35 3.99
CA HIS A 68 -10.76 0.04 2.75
C HIS A 68 -10.41 -0.91 1.62
N TYR A 69 -9.15 -1.30 1.51
CA TYR A 69 -8.67 -2.21 0.47
C TYR A 69 -7.84 -3.33 1.07
N ARG A 70 -7.85 -4.49 0.41
CA ARG A 70 -7.06 -5.66 0.81
C ARG A 70 -6.54 -6.39 -0.42
N CYS A 71 -5.31 -6.85 -0.36
CA CYS A 71 -4.71 -7.76 -1.32
C CYS A 71 -4.37 -9.05 -0.57
N VAL A 72 -5.26 -10.04 -0.67
CA VAL A 72 -5.23 -11.29 0.12
C VAL A 72 -4.98 -12.54 -0.72
N GLU A 73 -4.63 -12.37 -1.99
CA GLU A 73 -4.24 -13.49 -2.85
C GLU A 73 -2.78 -13.86 -2.56
N VAL A 74 -2.41 -15.12 -2.70
CA VAL A 74 -0.99 -15.53 -2.54
C VAL A 74 -0.14 -15.12 -3.74
N GLU A 75 -0.74 -15.10 -4.92
CA GLU A 75 -0.12 -14.66 -6.17
C GLU A 75 -0.56 -13.22 -6.49
N GLY A 76 0.36 -12.39 -7.00
CA GLY A 76 0.06 -11.01 -7.41
C GLY A 76 -0.07 -9.99 -6.27
N CYS A 77 -0.28 -10.42 -5.02
CA CYS A 77 -0.38 -9.50 -3.87
C CYS A 77 0.89 -9.40 -3.02
N GLY A 78 2.02 -9.99 -3.43
CA GLY A 78 3.26 -9.91 -2.65
C GLY A 78 3.13 -10.54 -1.25
N TYR A 79 2.56 -11.74 -1.16
CA TYR A 79 2.38 -12.43 0.11
C TYR A 79 3.72 -12.64 0.82
N GLY A 80 3.83 -12.18 2.07
CA GLY A 80 5.05 -12.27 2.87
C GLY A 80 6.18 -11.30 2.46
N GLU A 81 5.96 -10.46 1.45
CA GLU A 81 6.91 -9.44 1.02
C GLU A 81 6.99 -8.28 2.02
N SER A 82 8.11 -7.54 1.96
CA SER A 82 8.39 -6.39 2.84
C SER A 82 7.87 -5.06 2.29
N VAL A 83 7.37 -5.05 1.07
CA VAL A 83 6.77 -3.90 0.39
C VAL A 83 5.43 -4.30 -0.21
N PRO A 84 4.43 -3.40 -0.20
CA PRO A 84 3.12 -3.68 -0.79
C PRO A 84 3.23 -3.86 -2.31
N PRO A 85 2.31 -4.63 -2.91
CA PRO A 85 2.32 -4.89 -4.34
C PRO A 85 1.92 -3.64 -5.14
N ALA A 86 2.73 -3.28 -6.14
CA ALA A 86 2.36 -2.26 -7.11
C ALA A 86 1.31 -2.80 -8.09
N THR A 87 0.27 -2.01 -8.35
CA THR A 87 -0.88 -2.39 -9.19
C THR A 87 -0.52 -2.46 -10.68
N ALA A 88 0.58 -1.83 -11.11
CA ALA A 88 1.11 -1.95 -12.48
C ALA A 88 1.45 -3.39 -12.90
N ALA A 89 1.52 -4.34 -11.96
CA ALA A 89 1.82 -5.75 -12.22
C ALA A 89 0.81 -6.72 -11.58
N GLY A 90 -0.50 -6.43 -11.67
CA GLY A 90 -1.53 -7.42 -11.33
C GLY A 90 -1.84 -7.55 -9.83
N ALA A 91 -1.68 -6.48 -9.05
CA ALA A 91 -2.09 -6.49 -7.65
C ALA A 91 -3.62 -6.58 -7.52
N GLY A 92 -4.12 -7.72 -7.05
CA GLY A 92 -5.53 -8.02 -6.83
C GLY A 92 -6.14 -7.28 -5.62
N TRP A 93 -5.95 -5.96 -5.56
CA TRP A 93 -6.58 -5.12 -4.54
C TRP A 93 -8.10 -5.24 -4.66
N LYS A 94 -8.75 -5.62 -3.56
CA LYS A 94 -10.20 -5.76 -3.46
C LYS A 94 -10.69 -4.76 -2.41
N PRO A 95 -11.71 -3.94 -2.73
CA PRO A 95 -12.33 -3.09 -1.74
C PRO A 95 -13.04 -3.94 -0.69
N SER A 96 -13.15 -3.39 0.52
CA SER A 96 -14.06 -3.89 1.54
C SER A 96 -15.49 -3.54 1.13
N LYS A 97 -16.44 -4.46 1.36
CA LYS A 97 -17.86 -4.29 0.96
C LYS A 97 -18.50 -2.97 1.40
N LYS A 98 -18.00 -2.37 2.49
CA LYS A 98 -18.50 -1.10 3.04
C LYS A 98 -18.00 0.14 2.28
N TYR A 99 -16.87 0.01 1.60
CA TYR A 99 -16.18 1.11 0.91
C TYR A 99 -16.03 0.83 -0.60
N ASP A 100 -16.77 -0.16 -1.11
CA ASP A 100 -16.75 -0.55 -2.51
C ASP A 100 -17.47 0.50 -3.36
N LYS A 101 -16.67 1.34 -4.03
CA LYS A 101 -17.12 2.39 -4.96
C LYS A 101 -16.80 2.07 -6.42
N GLY A 102 -16.18 0.93 -6.69
CA GLY A 102 -15.93 0.43 -8.05
C GLY A 102 -14.57 0.76 -8.66
N ASN A 103 -13.78 1.71 -8.13
CA ASN A 103 -12.38 1.87 -8.57
C ASN A 103 -11.37 1.35 -7.54
N PHE A 104 -10.29 0.83 -8.09
CA PHE A 104 -9.20 0.20 -7.34
C PHE A 104 -8.01 1.16 -7.24
N PRO A 105 -7.26 1.11 -6.12
CA PRO A 105 -6.09 1.95 -5.97
C PRO A 105 -4.99 1.52 -6.95
N VAL A 106 -4.48 2.49 -7.71
CA VAL A 106 -3.28 2.29 -8.54
C VAL A 106 -2.06 2.60 -7.69
N VAL A 107 -1.41 1.54 -7.22
CA VAL A 107 -0.21 1.59 -6.39
C VAL A 107 1.01 1.51 -7.29
N SER A 108 1.99 2.38 -7.06
CA SER A 108 3.26 2.44 -7.78
C SER A 108 4.42 2.47 -6.79
N VAL A 109 5.55 1.85 -7.18
CA VAL A 109 6.83 2.01 -6.47
C VAL A 109 7.61 3.24 -6.96
N GLU A 110 7.20 3.79 -8.10
CA GLU A 110 7.74 5.04 -8.65
C GLU A 110 6.75 6.19 -8.40
N PRO A 111 7.23 7.44 -8.25
CA PRO A 111 6.36 8.60 -8.16
C PRO A 111 5.38 8.64 -9.32
N CYS A 112 4.14 9.00 -9.04
CA CYS A 112 3.11 9.11 -10.06
C CYS A 112 3.50 10.20 -11.08
N SER A 113 3.58 9.83 -12.36
CA SER A 113 3.78 10.77 -13.46
C SER A 113 2.62 11.77 -13.46
N ALA A 114 2.91 13.01 -13.04
CA ALA A 114 1.99 14.15 -12.89
C ALA A 114 1.03 14.12 -11.69
N ALA A 115 1.52 14.56 -10.53
CA ALA A 115 0.73 15.33 -9.56
C ALA A 115 1.61 16.23 -8.66
N ASN A 116 2.67 16.83 -9.23
CA ASN A 116 3.44 17.91 -8.59
C ASN A 116 4.21 18.72 -9.64
N GLU A 117 3.48 19.33 -10.58
CA GLU A 117 3.93 20.52 -11.30
C GLU A 117 2.72 21.46 -11.47
N GLU A 118 2.28 22.08 -10.38
CA GLU A 118 1.66 23.39 -10.49
C GLU A 118 2.10 24.24 -9.30
N LEU A 119 3.19 25.00 -9.53
CA LEU A 119 3.44 26.32 -8.96
C LEU A 119 4.54 27.03 -9.74
#